data_AF-A0A3M1GW65-F1
#
_entry.id   AF-A0A3M1GW65-F1
#
_cell.length_a   1.000
_cell.length_b   1.000
_cell.length_c   1.000
_cell.angle_alpha   90.00
_cell.angle_beta   90.00
_cell.angle_gamma   90.00
#
_symmetry.space_group_name_H-M   'P 1'
#
loop_
_entity.id
_entity.type
_entity.pdbx_description
1 polymer ?
#
loop_
_entity_poly.entity_id
_entity_poly.type
_entity_poly.pdbx_seq_one_letter_code
_entity_poly.pdbx_strand_id
1 'polypeptide(L)'
;MDTGREVASTGAAEGAGPAGGPLRAAGGLRVLLVAWVVLVAAWPVMPLLVFADPGALADPAEYLLRHYGFWAAAFLAATLVVSPLAVLVRRGRWSWALRRQRRFLGLACFGFAAAHFASYWLYAGGWAGLALEWAKPFILAGLLALAGLTLLAITSPKRVAKWLGGRRWRRLHRAVYPVALLVVYHQVSADKV
;
A
#
# COMPACT_ATOMS: atom_id res chain seq x y z
N MET A 1 68.31 -9.69 29.90
CA MET A 1 68.15 -11.10 29.53
C MET A 1 66.69 -11.43 29.78
N ASP A 2 65.79 -11.11 28.84
CA ASP A 2 65.50 -11.88 27.60
C ASP A 2 64.76 -13.17 27.97
N THR A 3 63.42 -13.18 27.99
CA THR A 3 62.46 -13.51 26.91
C THR A 3 61.85 -14.89 27.14
N GLY A 4 60.53 -14.98 27.04
CA GLY A 4 59.86 -16.28 27.08
C GLY A 4 58.34 -16.18 27.12
N ARG A 5 57.78 -15.40 26.19
CA ARG A 5 56.38 -15.53 25.78
C ARG A 5 56.29 -16.88 25.06
N GLU A 6 55.52 -17.82 25.59
CA GLU A 6 55.09 -18.99 24.82
C GLU A 6 53.58 -18.89 24.53
N VAL A 7 53.29 -19.05 23.26
CA VAL A 7 52.04 -18.72 22.58
C VAL A 7 51.39 -20.02 22.13
N ALA A 8 50.11 -20.21 22.53
CA ALA A 8 49.08 -20.98 21.83
C ALA A 8 49.36 -22.49 21.62
N SER A 9 48.43 -23.38 21.27
CA SER A 9 47.03 -23.36 20.87
C SER A 9 46.58 -24.83 20.93
N THR A 10 45.46 -25.16 21.53
CA THR A 10 44.59 -26.25 21.05
C THR A 10 43.28 -26.23 21.80
N GLY A 11 42.22 -25.87 21.09
CA GLY A 11 40.85 -25.82 21.58
C GLY A 11 39.94 -25.47 20.42
N ALA A 12 39.99 -26.31 19.39
CA ALA A 12 39.11 -26.24 18.24
C ALA A 12 37.65 -26.46 18.69
N ALA A 13 36.78 -25.62 18.14
CA ALA A 13 35.42 -25.92 17.74
C ALA A 13 34.50 -26.63 18.76
N GLU A 14 33.72 -25.83 19.49
CA GLU A 14 32.39 -26.26 19.91
C GLU A 14 31.34 -25.19 19.57
N GLY A 15 30.63 -25.43 18.46
CA GLY A 15 29.24 -25.06 18.25
C GLY A 15 28.81 -23.60 18.49
N ALA A 16 29.23 -22.68 17.62
CA ALA A 16 28.43 -21.48 17.39
C ALA A 16 27.07 -21.91 16.83
N GLY A 17 26.06 -21.95 17.70
CA GLY A 17 24.73 -22.47 17.42
C GLY A 17 24.02 -21.77 16.25
N PRO A 18 22.97 -22.38 15.68
CA PRO A 18 22.21 -21.80 14.58
C PRO A 18 21.38 -20.61 15.06
N ALA A 19 22.02 -19.46 15.27
CA ALA A 19 21.36 -18.19 15.53
C ALA A 19 20.88 -17.57 14.20
N GLY A 20 20.07 -18.33 13.45
CA GLY A 20 19.23 -17.83 12.36
C GLY A 20 18.11 -16.97 12.95
N GLY A 21 18.45 -15.81 13.49
CA GLY A 21 17.53 -15.01 14.30
C GLY A 21 16.30 -14.50 13.52
N PRO A 22 15.18 -14.22 14.22
CA PRO A 22 13.90 -13.73 13.67
C PRO A 22 13.97 -12.37 12.94
N LEU A 23 15.15 -11.74 12.90
CA LEU A 23 15.43 -10.53 12.13
C LEU A 23 15.45 -10.79 10.61
N ARG A 24 15.80 -12.00 10.16
CA ARG A 24 15.70 -12.41 8.75
C ARG A 24 14.24 -12.60 8.30
N ALA A 25 13.39 -13.16 9.16
CA ALA A 25 11.97 -13.41 8.88
C ALA A 25 11.15 -12.12 8.63
N ALA A 26 11.46 -11.03 9.33
CA ALA A 26 10.78 -9.73 9.16
C ALA A 26 11.15 -9.02 7.84
N GLY A 27 12.31 -9.33 7.26
CA GLY A 27 12.69 -8.92 5.91
C GLY A 27 11.89 -9.68 4.85
N GLY A 28 11.78 -11.01 5.02
CA GLY A 28 11.02 -11.89 4.13
C GLY A 28 9.55 -11.47 3.97
N LEU A 29 8.85 -11.19 5.07
CA LEU A 29 7.44 -10.76 5.01
C LEU A 29 7.24 -9.50 4.14
N ARG A 30 8.16 -8.55 4.17
CA ARG A 30 8.06 -7.32 3.37
C ARG A 30 8.28 -7.58 1.90
N VAL A 31 9.25 -8.42 1.55
CA VAL A 31 9.50 -8.83 0.17
C VAL A 31 8.29 -9.58 -0.38
N LEU A 32 7.72 -10.50 0.40
CA LEU A 32 6.50 -11.21 0.03
C LEU A 32 5.31 -10.26 -0.17
N LEU A 33 5.13 -9.25 0.68
CA LEU A 33 4.07 -8.25 0.52
C LEU A 33 4.28 -7.37 -0.72
N VAL A 34 5.53 -6.97 -1.00
CA VAL A 34 5.86 -6.21 -2.22
C VAL A 34 5.59 -7.06 -3.46
N ALA A 35 6.09 -8.29 -3.48
CA ALA A 35 5.83 -9.23 -4.57
C ALA A 35 4.34 -9.43 -4.77
N TRP A 36 3.58 -9.65 -3.69
CA TRP A 36 2.14 -9.80 -3.76
C TRP A 36 1.42 -8.57 -4.33
N VAL A 37 1.78 -7.36 -3.90
CA VAL A 37 1.23 -6.11 -4.48
C VAL A 37 1.57 -5.98 -5.96
N VAL A 38 2.79 -6.32 -6.36
CA VAL A 38 3.20 -6.30 -7.77
C VAL A 38 2.40 -7.32 -8.58
N LEU A 39 2.19 -8.53 -8.05
CA LEU A 39 1.37 -9.55 -8.69
C LEU A 39 -0.08 -9.11 -8.84
N VAL A 40 -0.67 -8.52 -7.78
CA VAL A 40 -2.03 -7.96 -7.82
C VAL A 40 -2.13 -6.80 -8.81
N ALA A 41 -1.10 -5.98 -8.95
CA ALA A 41 -1.06 -4.88 -9.93
C ALA A 41 -0.89 -5.39 -11.36
N ALA A 42 -0.12 -6.47 -11.56
CA ALA A 42 0.12 -7.07 -12.86
C ALA A 42 -1.06 -7.95 -13.33
N TRP A 43 -1.83 -8.53 -12.40
CA TRP A 43 -2.91 -9.46 -12.71
C TRP A 43 -3.96 -8.90 -13.68
N PRO A 44 -4.50 -7.67 -13.52
CA PRO A 44 -5.47 -7.10 -14.47
C PRO A 44 -4.86 -6.83 -15.85
N VAL A 45 -3.54 -6.72 -15.97
CA VAL A 45 -2.85 -6.46 -17.25
C VAL A 45 -2.64 -7.77 -18.03
N MET A 46 -2.56 -8.92 -17.36
CA MET A 46 -2.31 -10.22 -18.00
C MET A 46 -3.39 -10.62 -19.03
N PRO A 47 -4.70 -10.47 -18.75
CA PRO A 47 -5.74 -10.73 -19.76
C PRO A 47 -5.60 -9.88 -21.02
N LEU A 48 -5.11 -8.65 -20.89
CA LEU A 48 -4.93 -7.72 -22.02
C LEU A 48 -3.70 -8.07 -22.87
N LEU A 49 -2.59 -8.41 -22.23
CA LEU A 49 -1.30 -8.55 -22.93
C LEU A 49 -0.90 -9.99 -23.25
N VAL A 50 -1.37 -10.96 -22.47
CA VAL A 50 -0.92 -12.37 -22.56
C VAL A 50 -2.01 -13.29 -23.07
N PHE A 51 -3.23 -13.16 -22.52
CA PHE A 51 -4.33 -14.05 -22.88
C PHE A 51 -5.20 -13.52 -24.02
N ALA A 52 -5.02 -12.25 -24.40
CA ALA A 52 -5.83 -11.56 -25.41
C ALA A 52 -7.34 -11.82 -25.18
N ASP A 53 -7.77 -11.71 -23.92
CA ASP A 53 -9.13 -12.05 -23.51
C ASP A 53 -10.14 -11.16 -24.24
N PRO A 54 -11.10 -11.73 -25.00
CA PRO A 54 -12.04 -10.95 -25.79
C PRO A 54 -12.89 -9.97 -24.96
N GLY A 55 -13.21 -10.32 -23.71
CA GLY A 55 -13.98 -9.46 -22.81
C GLY A 55 -13.15 -8.27 -22.30
N ALA A 56 -11.90 -8.51 -21.92
CA ALA A 56 -10.99 -7.45 -21.50
C ALA A 56 -10.55 -6.54 -22.67
N LEU A 57 -10.43 -7.09 -23.87
CA LEU A 57 -10.06 -6.33 -25.08
C LEU A 57 -11.20 -5.49 -25.66
N ALA A 58 -12.46 -5.76 -25.27
CA ALA A 58 -13.61 -4.99 -25.72
C ALA A 58 -13.55 -3.53 -25.23
N ASP A 59 -13.26 -3.33 -23.94
CA ASP A 59 -12.90 -2.04 -23.37
C ASP A 59 -11.81 -2.21 -22.29
N PRO A 60 -10.52 -2.13 -22.69
CA PRO A 60 -9.40 -2.28 -21.78
C PRO A 60 -9.37 -1.24 -20.67
N ALA A 61 -9.80 0.00 -20.96
CA ALA A 61 -9.75 1.09 -20.01
C ALA A 61 -10.80 0.89 -18.91
N GLU A 62 -12.02 0.50 -19.29
CA GLU A 62 -13.07 0.15 -18.34
C GLU A 62 -12.69 -1.07 -17.49
N TYR A 63 -12.11 -2.10 -18.10
CA TYR A 63 -11.67 -3.30 -17.40
C TYR A 63 -10.64 -2.98 -16.30
N LEU A 64 -9.62 -2.20 -16.63
CA LEU A 64 -8.59 -1.75 -15.68
C LEU A 64 -9.18 -0.81 -14.62
N LEU A 65 -10.08 0.08 -15.02
CA LEU A 65 -10.78 1.01 -14.13
C LEU A 65 -11.47 0.26 -12.98
N ARG A 66 -12.26 -0.77 -13.30
CA ARG A 66 -12.98 -1.59 -12.33
C ARG A 66 -12.02 -2.34 -11.40
N HIS A 67 -10.98 -2.98 -11.95
CA HIS A 67 -10.03 -3.77 -11.17
C HIS A 67 -9.19 -2.93 -10.22
N TYR A 68 -8.59 -1.84 -10.71
CA TYR A 68 -7.76 -0.99 -9.87
C TYR A 68 -8.58 -0.26 -8.80
N GLY A 69 -9.83 0.10 -9.10
CA GLY A 69 -10.77 0.66 -8.12
C GLY A 69 -11.04 -0.30 -6.96
N PHE A 70 -11.36 -1.56 -7.28
CA PHE A 70 -11.58 -2.61 -6.29
C PHE A 70 -10.37 -2.81 -5.37
N TRP A 71 -9.18 -2.95 -5.95
CA TRP A 71 -7.96 -3.15 -5.16
C TRP A 71 -7.59 -1.92 -4.32
N ALA A 72 -7.79 -0.70 -4.84
CA ALA A 72 -7.59 0.52 -4.07
C ALA A 72 -8.46 0.53 -2.79
N ALA A 73 -9.75 0.19 -2.92
CA ALA A 73 -10.68 0.08 -1.81
C ALA A 73 -10.29 -1.05 -0.84
N ALA A 74 -9.89 -2.22 -1.35
CA ALA A 74 -9.43 -3.34 -0.53
C ALA A 74 -8.19 -2.97 0.32
N PHE A 75 -7.20 -2.30 -0.27
CA PHE A 75 -6.02 -1.82 0.47
C PHE A 75 -6.35 -0.74 1.50
N LEU A 76 -7.32 0.13 1.20
CA LEU A 76 -7.81 1.12 2.17
C LEU A 76 -8.47 0.43 3.36
N ALA A 77 -9.38 -0.51 3.10
CA ALA A 77 -10.03 -1.31 4.13
C ALA A 77 -9.01 -2.07 4.98
N ALA A 78 -8.04 -2.75 4.35
CA ALA A 78 -6.95 -3.42 5.04
C ALA A 78 -6.17 -2.47 5.94
N THR A 79 -5.84 -1.26 5.46
CA THR A 79 -5.12 -0.22 6.22
C THR A 79 -5.89 0.22 7.47
N LEU A 80 -7.22 0.34 7.38
CA LEU A 80 -8.10 0.70 8.50
C LEU A 80 -8.21 -0.44 9.52
N VAL A 81 -8.39 -1.67 9.05
CA VAL A 81 -8.54 -2.89 9.88
C VAL A 81 -7.29 -3.21 10.68
N VAL A 82 -6.08 -2.85 10.22
CA VAL A 82 -4.86 -3.11 11.01
C VAL A 82 -4.90 -2.48 12.41
N SER A 83 -5.56 -1.32 12.58
CA SER A 83 -5.65 -0.66 13.89
C SER A 83 -6.45 -1.47 14.92
N PRO A 84 -7.72 -1.86 14.67
CA PRO A 84 -8.46 -2.72 15.60
C PRO A 84 -7.82 -4.11 15.75
N LEU A 85 -7.27 -4.70 14.67
CA LEU A 85 -6.59 -5.99 14.77
C LEU A 85 -5.37 -5.92 15.71
N ALA A 86 -4.59 -4.84 15.64
CA ALA A 86 -3.45 -4.64 16.52
C ALA A 86 -3.82 -4.41 17.99
N VAL A 87 -5.06 -4.01 18.28
CA VAL A 87 -5.63 -3.91 19.64
C VAL A 87 -6.14 -5.28 20.11
N LEU A 88 -6.71 -6.10 19.23
CA LEU A 88 -7.22 -7.43 19.58
C LEU A 88 -6.08 -8.42 19.87
N VAL A 89 -4.99 -8.35 19.10
CA VAL A 89 -3.76 -9.16 19.29
C VAL A 89 -2.91 -8.63 20.46
N ARG A 90 -3.56 -8.11 21.51
CA ARG A 90 -2.99 -7.47 22.70
C ARG A 90 -2.07 -8.46 23.44
N ARG A 91 -0.77 -8.41 23.08
CA ARG A 91 0.46 -8.87 23.76
C ARG A 91 1.38 -9.59 22.77
N GLY A 92 2.38 -8.87 22.24
CA GLY A 92 3.51 -9.50 21.54
C GLY A 92 4.11 -8.70 20.39
N ARG A 93 5.22 -9.24 19.87
CA ARG A 93 6.03 -8.74 18.74
C ARG A 93 5.22 -8.59 17.44
N TRP A 94 4.11 -9.31 17.33
CA TRP A 94 3.17 -9.28 16.20
C TRP A 94 2.47 -7.93 16.03
N SER A 95 2.04 -7.29 17.13
CA SER A 95 1.38 -5.98 17.08
C SER A 95 2.28 -4.88 16.46
N TRP A 96 3.60 -4.97 16.70
CA TRP A 96 4.59 -4.05 16.11
C TRP A 96 4.82 -4.36 14.63
N ALA A 97 4.89 -5.64 14.26
CA ALA A 97 5.01 -6.07 12.87
C ALA A 97 3.80 -5.60 12.02
N LEU A 98 2.57 -5.78 12.51
CA LEU A 98 1.34 -5.31 11.86
C LEU A 98 1.33 -3.78 11.66
N ARG A 99 1.64 -3.01 12.72
CA ARG A 99 1.71 -1.54 12.61
C ARG A 99 2.74 -1.06 11.60
N ARG A 100 3.82 -1.81 11.39
CA ARG A 100 4.87 -1.51 10.41
C ARG A 100 4.40 -1.70 8.97
N GLN A 101 3.42 -2.57 8.73
CA GLN A 101 2.84 -2.80 7.40
C GLN A 101 1.74 -1.81 7.02
N ARG A 102 1.12 -1.10 7.98
CA ARG A 102 0.12 -0.05 7.69
C ARG A 102 0.61 0.98 6.68
N ARG A 103 1.88 1.36 6.78
CA ARG A 103 2.50 2.30 5.84
C ARG A 103 2.54 1.74 4.42
N PHE A 104 2.90 0.46 4.29
CA PHE A 104 3.00 -0.21 3.01
C PHE A 104 1.61 -0.35 2.36
N LEU A 105 0.61 -0.80 3.12
CA LEU A 105 -0.78 -0.91 2.66
C LEU A 105 -1.36 0.45 2.24
N GLY A 106 -1.05 1.52 2.98
CA GLY A 106 -1.48 2.87 2.60
C GLY A 106 -0.84 3.38 1.31
N LEU A 107 0.44 3.05 1.06
CA LEU A 107 1.10 3.37 -0.21
C LEU A 107 0.53 2.53 -1.36
N ALA A 108 0.25 1.25 -1.13
CA ALA A 108 -0.39 0.39 -2.13
C ALA A 108 -1.78 0.93 -2.50
N CYS A 109 -2.60 1.29 -1.50
CA CYS A 109 -3.89 1.95 -1.71
C CYS A 109 -3.76 3.18 -2.61
N PHE A 110 -2.81 4.08 -2.33
CA PHE A 110 -2.56 5.25 -3.18
C PHE A 110 -2.14 4.87 -4.60
N GLY A 111 -1.24 3.90 -4.77
CA GLY A 111 -0.79 3.44 -6.09
C GLY A 111 -1.95 2.91 -6.94
N PHE A 112 -2.81 2.07 -6.36
CA PHE A 112 -4.00 1.56 -7.04
C PHE A 112 -5.04 2.67 -7.30
N ALA A 113 -5.22 3.62 -6.38
CA ALA A 113 -6.11 4.76 -6.60
C ALA A 113 -5.62 5.67 -7.74
N ALA A 114 -4.31 5.88 -7.86
CA ALA A 114 -3.72 6.62 -8.97
C ALA A 114 -3.86 5.87 -10.30
N ALA A 115 -3.67 4.55 -10.30
CA ALA A 115 -3.90 3.71 -11.48
C ALA A 115 -5.38 3.67 -11.89
N HIS A 116 -6.30 3.63 -10.92
CA HIS A 116 -7.74 3.75 -11.14
C HIS A 116 -8.09 5.10 -11.80
N PHE A 117 -7.57 6.21 -11.28
CA PHE A 117 -7.77 7.52 -11.89
C PHE A 117 -7.15 7.62 -13.29
N ALA A 118 -5.95 7.07 -13.52
CA ALA A 118 -5.34 7.04 -14.84
C ALA A 118 -6.18 6.23 -15.83
N SER A 119 -6.75 5.11 -15.39
CA SER A 119 -7.66 4.30 -16.21
C SER A 119 -8.95 5.05 -16.54
N TYR A 120 -9.52 5.77 -15.56
CA TYR A 120 -10.68 6.64 -15.79
C TYR A 120 -10.35 7.76 -16.77
N TRP A 121 -9.19 8.40 -16.63
CA TRP A 121 -8.74 9.46 -17.52
C TRP A 121 -8.61 8.96 -18.96
N LEU A 122 -8.09 7.74 -19.17
CA LEU A 122 -8.06 7.11 -20.49
C LEU A 122 -9.47 6.78 -21.00
N TYR A 123 -10.31 6.18 -20.17
CA TYR A 123 -11.69 5.83 -20.50
C TYR A 123 -12.53 7.06 -20.88
N ALA A 124 -12.36 8.18 -20.17
CA ALA A 124 -13.05 9.44 -20.45
C ALA A 124 -12.50 10.18 -21.69
N GLY A 125 -11.50 9.65 -22.40
CA GLY A 125 -10.89 10.36 -23.54
C GLY A 125 -10.01 11.54 -23.12
N GLY A 126 -9.41 11.47 -21.93
CA GLY A 126 -8.47 12.43 -21.40
C GLY A 126 -9.12 13.64 -20.70
N TRP A 127 -8.41 14.78 -20.74
CA TRP A 127 -8.84 16.00 -20.03
C TRP A 127 -10.16 16.56 -20.55
N ALA A 128 -10.46 16.40 -21.84
CA ALA A 128 -11.69 16.89 -22.45
C ALA A 128 -12.93 16.19 -21.87
N GLY A 129 -12.93 14.86 -21.80
CA GLY A 129 -14.07 14.16 -21.20
C GLY A 129 -14.13 14.31 -19.68
N LEU A 130 -12.99 14.36 -18.99
CA LEU A 130 -12.99 14.70 -17.55
C LEU A 130 -13.64 16.06 -17.31
N ALA A 131 -13.40 17.07 -18.16
CA ALA A 131 -14.01 18.39 -18.06
C ALA A 131 -15.50 18.41 -18.38
N LEU A 132 -16.05 17.39 -19.07
CA LEU A 132 -17.49 17.26 -19.26
C LEU A 132 -18.17 16.65 -18.03
N GLU A 133 -17.46 15.78 -17.30
CA GLU A 133 -18.03 15.04 -16.19
C GLU A 133 -17.65 15.55 -14.80
N TRP A 134 -16.72 16.51 -14.71
CA TRP A 134 -16.13 16.97 -13.44
C TRP A 134 -17.15 17.37 -12.37
N ALA A 135 -18.32 17.89 -12.77
CA ALA A 135 -19.37 18.33 -11.87
C ALA A 135 -20.21 17.18 -11.28
N LYS A 136 -20.06 15.94 -11.77
CA LYS A 136 -20.76 14.78 -11.21
C LYS A 136 -20.30 14.54 -9.77
N PRO A 137 -21.21 14.49 -8.78
CA PRO A 137 -20.84 14.38 -7.37
C PRO A 137 -19.92 13.19 -7.03
N PHE A 138 -20.13 12.04 -7.67
CA PHE A 138 -19.28 10.87 -7.45
C PHE A 138 -17.84 11.11 -7.94
N ILE A 139 -17.64 11.81 -9.08
CA ILE A 139 -16.32 12.15 -9.60
C ILE A 139 -15.61 13.11 -8.65
N LEU A 140 -16.30 14.14 -8.18
CA LEU A 140 -15.75 15.07 -7.18
C LEU A 140 -15.33 14.35 -5.90
N ALA A 141 -16.14 13.41 -5.41
CA ALA A 141 -15.79 12.61 -4.24
C ALA A 141 -14.54 11.75 -4.49
N GLY A 142 -14.42 11.14 -5.67
CA GLY A 142 -13.24 10.38 -6.08
C GLY A 142 -11.98 11.25 -6.15
N LEU A 143 -12.06 12.43 -6.75
CA LEU A 143 -10.96 13.40 -6.84
C LEU A 143 -10.53 13.92 -5.46
N LEU A 144 -11.48 14.23 -4.58
CA LEU A 144 -11.20 14.65 -3.21
C LEU A 144 -10.55 13.51 -2.40
N ALA A 145 -11.02 12.27 -2.56
CA ALA A 145 -10.40 11.11 -1.95
C ALA A 145 -8.96 10.92 -2.45
N LEU A 146 -8.73 11.02 -3.76
CA LEU A 146 -7.40 10.93 -4.37
C LEU A 146 -6.47 12.03 -3.86
N ALA A 147 -6.95 13.28 -3.76
CA ALA A 147 -6.18 14.39 -3.20
C ALA A 147 -5.79 14.12 -1.73
N GLY A 148 -6.72 13.61 -0.92
CA GLY A 148 -6.46 13.21 0.46
C GLY A 148 -5.43 12.09 0.57
N LEU A 149 -5.55 11.04 -0.25
CA LEU A 149 -4.57 9.94 -0.33
C LEU A 149 -3.19 10.44 -0.79
N THR A 150 -3.15 11.36 -1.74
CA THR A 150 -1.91 11.99 -2.23
C THR A 150 -1.19 12.71 -1.09
N LEU A 151 -1.91 13.53 -0.33
CA LEU A 151 -1.35 14.24 0.82
C LEU A 151 -0.80 13.27 1.88
N LEU A 152 -1.53 12.18 2.15
CA LEU A 152 -1.10 11.12 3.07
C LEU A 152 0.12 10.35 2.54
N ALA A 153 0.22 10.13 1.23
CA ALA A 153 1.35 9.47 0.59
C ALA A 153 2.62 10.34 0.66
N ILE A 154 2.51 11.63 0.33
CA ILE A 154 3.61 12.60 0.38
C ILE A 154 4.14 12.76 1.81
N THR A 155 3.28 12.66 2.81
CA THR A 155 3.64 12.79 4.24
C THR A 155 4.05 11.46 4.91
N SER A 156 4.04 10.36 4.16
CA SER A 156 4.46 9.03 4.61
C SER A 156 5.96 8.83 4.86
N PRO A 157 6.91 9.50 4.15
CA PRO A 157 8.34 9.37 4.40
C PRO A 157 8.71 9.77 5.84
N LYS A 158 9.57 8.96 6.48
CA LYS A 158 10.02 9.21 7.86
C LYS A 158 10.65 10.59 8.06
N ARG A 159 11.30 11.13 7.02
CA ARG A 159 11.89 12.47 7.03
C ARG A 159 10.82 13.56 7.20
N VAL A 160 9.74 13.48 6.42
CA VAL A 160 8.61 14.41 6.48
C VAL A 160 7.89 14.29 7.83
N ALA A 161 7.67 13.06 8.32
CA ALA A 161 7.06 12.82 9.62
C ALA A 161 7.88 13.40 10.79
N LYS A 162 9.22 13.34 10.71
CA LYS A 162 10.12 13.96 11.70
C LYS A 162 10.07 15.49 11.62
N TRP A 163 10.02 16.04 10.41
CA TRP A 163 9.97 17.49 10.17
C TRP A 163 8.64 18.13 10.62
N LEU A 164 7.49 17.53 10.33
CA LEU A 164 6.16 18.02 10.75
C LEU A 164 5.95 17.98 12.27
N GLY A 165 6.69 17.11 12.97
CA GLY A 165 6.45 16.76 14.35
C GLY A 165 5.29 15.77 14.51
N GLY A 166 5.48 14.78 15.38
CA GLY A 166 4.59 13.63 15.51
C GLY A 166 3.13 13.97 15.84
N ARG A 167 2.86 15.11 16.51
CA ARG A 167 1.48 15.57 16.80
C ARG A 167 0.73 16.00 15.53
N ARG A 168 1.34 16.87 14.72
CA ARG A 168 0.73 17.37 13.47
C ARG A 168 0.60 16.25 12.45
N TRP A 169 1.64 15.42 12.32
CA TRP A 169 1.61 14.24 11.46
C TRP A 169 0.45 13.29 11.81
N ARG A 170 0.24 12.98 13.09
CA ARG A 170 -0.90 12.14 13.51
C ARG A 170 -2.25 12.78 13.19
N ARG A 171 -2.39 14.10 13.36
CA ARG A 171 -3.63 14.82 13.02
C ARG A 171 -3.92 14.75 11.53
N LEU A 172 -2.91 14.97 10.69
CA LEU A 172 -3.02 14.85 9.23
C LEU A 172 -3.41 13.43 8.83
N HIS A 173 -2.75 12.41 9.41
CA HIS A 173 -3.07 11.02 9.10
C HIS A 173 -4.44 10.53 9.59
N ARG A 174 -5.15 11.30 10.43
CA ARG A 174 -6.57 11.03 10.73
C ARG A 174 -7.49 11.39 9.56
N ALA A 175 -7.02 12.14 8.56
CA ALA A 175 -7.78 12.41 7.34
C ALA A 175 -8.09 11.13 6.54
N VAL A 176 -7.44 9.99 6.84
CA VAL A 176 -7.79 8.70 6.24
C VAL A 176 -9.24 8.29 6.52
N TYR A 177 -9.84 8.70 7.65
CA TYR A 177 -11.22 8.38 7.97
C TYR A 177 -12.24 9.12 7.08
N PRO A 178 -12.20 10.46 6.94
CA PRO A 178 -13.06 11.14 5.98
C PRO A 178 -12.76 10.73 4.53
N VAL A 179 -11.50 10.42 4.17
CA VAL A 179 -11.16 9.85 2.86
C VAL A 179 -11.88 8.51 2.63
N ALA A 180 -11.93 7.64 3.63
CA ALA A 180 -12.65 6.37 3.51
C ALA A 180 -14.15 6.57 3.29
N LEU A 181 -14.77 7.56 3.95
CA LEU A 181 -16.17 7.90 3.69
C LEU A 181 -16.40 8.38 2.26
N LEU A 182 -15.50 9.23 1.74
CA LEU A 182 -15.55 9.68 0.35
C LEU A 182 -15.40 8.51 -0.64
N VAL A 183 -14.51 7.55 -0.38
CA VAL A 183 -14.35 6.35 -1.22
C VAL A 183 -15.60 5.50 -1.21
N VAL A 184 -16.22 5.28 -0.05
CA VAL A 184 -17.48 4.51 0.04
C VAL A 184 -18.60 5.20 -0.73
N TYR A 185 -18.75 6.53 -0.56
CA TYR A 185 -19.73 7.31 -1.31
C TYR A 185 -19.48 7.21 -2.82
N HIS A 186 -18.23 7.42 -3.24
CA HIS A 186 -17.83 7.31 -4.64
C HIS A 186 -18.22 5.95 -5.23
N GLN A 187 -17.92 4.85 -4.54
CA GLN A 187 -18.24 3.50 -4.99
C GLN A 187 -19.76 3.27 -5.12
N VAL A 188 -20.51 3.55 -4.05
CA VAL A 188 -21.96 3.30 -4.01
C VAL A 188 -22.72 4.19 -4.99
N SER A 189 -22.23 5.40 -5.25
CA SER A 189 -22.84 6.32 -6.22
C SER A 189 -22.44 6.00 -7.65
N ALA A 190 -21.23 5.47 -7.89
CA ALA A 190 -20.81 5.05 -9.23
C ALA A 190 -21.60 3.84 -9.72
N ASP A 191 -21.94 2.90 -8.85
CA ASP A 191 -22.73 1.71 -9.20
C ASP A 191 -24.19 2.02 -9.60
N LYS A 192 -24.66 3.24 -9.36
CA LYS A 192 -26.05 3.69 -9.61
C LYS A 192 -26.21 4.52 -10.88
N VAL A 193 -25.12 4.83 -11.58
CA VAL A 193 -25.09 5.66 -12.79
C VAL A 193 -24.80 4.75 -13.97
#